data_AF-A0A4Z1HMH0-F1
#
_entry.id   AF-A0A4Z1HMH0-F1
#
_cell.length_a   1.000
_cell.length_b   1.000
_cell.length_c   1.000
_cell.angle_alpha   90.00
_cell.angle_beta   90.00
_cell.angle_gamma   90.00
#
_symmetry.space_group_name_H-M   'P 1'
#
loop_
_entity.id
_entity.type
_entity.pdbx_description
1 polymer ?
#
loop_
_entity_poly.entity_id
_entity_poly.type
_entity_poly.pdbx_seq_one_letter_code
_entity_poly.pdbx_strand_id
1 'polypeptide(L)'
;MFWTADPESINQILSQGARFVKPVELFGFFDIYGPNMQTAMNDDWRFNREMVAPAIGSHANIKMWQASPFEMKKFTDLLSFFDIELTFEYFKEGSTGSEQVERAGFVAAMLTTIDKMGIIDNIPSKIRGKSS
;
A
#
# COMPACT_ATOMS: atom_id res chain seq x y z
N MET A 1 -26.08 4.16 10.96
CA MET A 1 -24.81 3.96 10.23
C MET A 1 -25.08 2.92 9.16
N PHE A 2 -24.85 3.24 7.89
CA PHE A 2 -25.05 2.32 6.77
C PHE A 2 -23.70 1.87 6.23
N TRP A 3 -23.56 0.59 5.91
CA TRP A 3 -22.36 0.00 5.36
C TRP A 3 -22.69 -0.63 4.01
N THR A 4 -21.85 -0.44 3.01
CA THR A 4 -22.00 -1.06 1.70
C THR A 4 -20.64 -1.52 1.18
N ALA A 5 -20.63 -2.65 0.50
CA ALA A 5 -19.47 -3.20 -0.21
C ALA A 5 -19.73 -3.28 -1.73
N ASP A 6 -20.87 -2.78 -2.18
CA ASP A 6 -21.27 -2.78 -3.59
C ASP A 6 -20.56 -1.63 -4.34
N PRO A 7 -19.80 -1.91 -5.41
CA PRO A 7 -18.96 -0.91 -6.06
C PRO A 7 -19.77 0.19 -6.75
N GLU A 8 -20.91 -0.14 -7.36
CA GLU A 8 -21.83 0.83 -7.96
C GLU A 8 -22.37 1.81 -6.90
N SER A 9 -22.80 1.28 -5.76
CA SER A 9 -23.27 2.09 -4.63
C SER A 9 -22.16 3.00 -4.09
N ILE A 10 -20.93 2.49 -3.94
CA ILE A 10 -19.78 3.29 -3.49
C ILE A 10 -19.51 4.44 -4.47
N ASN A 11 -19.50 4.16 -5.77
CA ASN A 11 -19.28 5.20 -6.80
C ASN A 11 -20.38 6.27 -6.79
N GLN A 12 -21.65 5.88 -6.59
CA GLN A 12 -22.75 6.84 -6.46
C GLN A 12 -22.59 7.74 -5.23
N ILE A 13 -22.19 7.17 -4.10
CA ILE A 13 -21.94 7.92 -2.86
C ILE A 13 -20.79 8.90 -3.06
N LEU A 14 -19.65 8.44 -3.60
CA LEU A 14 -18.45 9.26 -3.76
C LEU A 14 -18.59 10.36 -4.82
N SER A 15 -19.36 10.13 -5.88
CA SER A 15 -19.60 11.12 -6.93
C SER A 15 -20.56 12.24 -6.51
N GLN A 16 -21.46 11.98 -5.55
CA GLN A 16 -22.45 12.94 -5.06
C GLN A 16 -22.00 13.65 -3.78
N GLY A 17 -20.81 14.26 -3.80
CA GLY A 17 -20.21 14.90 -2.62
C GLY A 17 -21.05 16.02 -1.97
N ALA A 18 -21.97 16.65 -2.72
CA ALA A 18 -22.91 17.62 -2.16
C ALA A 18 -24.04 16.98 -1.32
N ARG A 19 -24.40 15.72 -1.63
CA ARG A 19 -25.43 14.96 -0.92
C ARG A 19 -24.86 14.15 0.23
N PHE A 20 -23.65 13.62 0.04
CA PHE A 20 -22.92 12.83 1.02
C PHE A 20 -21.68 13.59 1.48
N VAL A 21 -21.89 14.54 2.38
CA VAL A 21 -20.82 15.35 2.96
C VAL A 21 -19.96 14.45 3.86
N LYS A 22 -18.63 14.52 3.70
CA LYS A 22 -17.71 13.76 4.57
C LYS A 22 -17.83 14.26 6.03
N PRO A 23 -17.91 13.36 7.02
CA PRO A 23 -18.02 13.74 8.42
C PRO A 23 -16.64 14.16 8.97
N VAL A 24 -16.25 15.41 8.75
CA VAL A 24 -14.91 15.94 9.08
C VAL A 24 -14.63 15.93 10.58
N GLU A 25 -15.67 16.01 11.41
CA GLU A 25 -15.57 16.03 12.86
C GLU A 25 -15.01 14.71 13.41
N LEU A 26 -15.25 13.59 12.72
CA LEU A 26 -14.70 12.28 13.08
C LEU A 26 -13.19 12.19 12.80
N PHE A 27 -12.68 13.07 11.94
CA PHE A 27 -11.28 13.08 11.49
C PHE A 27 -10.44 14.14 12.19
N GLY A 28 -10.97 14.85 13.19
CA GLY A 28 -10.24 15.91 13.90
C GLY A 28 -8.95 15.43 14.57
N PHE A 29 -8.80 14.13 14.83
CA PHE A 29 -7.55 13.56 15.33
C PHE A 29 -6.37 13.69 14.34
N PHE A 30 -6.66 13.84 13.03
CA PHE A 30 -5.64 14.04 12.01
C PHE A 30 -5.13 15.49 11.94
N ASP A 31 -5.81 16.44 12.58
CA ASP A 31 -5.47 17.87 12.53
C ASP A 31 -4.39 18.27 13.53
N ILE A 32 -3.38 17.42 13.72
CA ILE A 32 -2.25 17.65 14.64
C ILE A 32 -1.51 18.95 14.28
N TYR A 33 -1.39 19.25 12.98
CA TYR A 33 -0.75 20.44 12.44
C TYR A 33 -1.76 21.42 11.81
N GLY A 34 -3.05 21.28 12.14
CA GLY A 34 -4.15 22.02 11.52
C GLY A 34 -4.86 21.24 10.40
N PRO A 35 -5.83 21.90 9.72
CA PRO A 35 -6.67 21.25 8.72
C PRO A 35 -5.86 20.67 7.55
N ASN A 36 -6.12 19.41 7.21
CA ASN A 36 -5.45 18.67 6.14
C ASN A 36 -6.43 18.28 5.02
N MET A 37 -5.99 17.49 4.02
CA MET A 37 -6.87 17.08 2.91
C MET A 37 -8.11 16.27 3.34
N GLN A 38 -8.04 15.54 4.46
CA GLN A 38 -9.16 14.75 5.00
C GLN A 38 -10.18 15.60 5.75
N THR A 39 -9.77 16.73 6.34
CA THR A 39 -10.62 17.58 7.19
C THR A 39 -11.02 18.91 6.53
N ALA A 40 -10.22 19.43 5.60
CA ALA A 40 -10.53 20.64 4.83
C ALA A 40 -11.65 20.41 3.81
N MET A 41 -12.47 21.42 3.56
CA MET A 41 -13.61 21.37 2.62
C MET A 41 -13.46 22.42 1.52
N ASN A 42 -14.13 22.20 0.38
CA ASN A 42 -14.27 23.19 -0.70
C ASN A 42 -12.92 23.80 -1.15
N ASP A 43 -12.80 25.13 -1.05
CA ASP A 43 -11.62 25.88 -1.49
C ASP A 43 -10.37 25.55 -0.67
N ASP A 44 -10.51 25.31 0.63
CA ASP A 44 -9.40 24.90 1.51
C ASP A 44 -8.89 23.51 1.12
N TRP A 45 -9.80 22.60 0.76
CA TRP A 45 -9.42 21.29 0.24
C TRP A 45 -8.65 21.42 -1.07
N ARG A 46 -9.14 22.28 -1.98
CA ARG A 46 -8.50 22.50 -3.27
C ARG A 46 -7.10 23.07 -3.10
N PHE A 47 -6.94 24.06 -2.22
CA PHE A 47 -5.64 24.65 -1.89
C PHE A 47 -4.66 23.60 -1.33
N ASN A 48 -5.10 22.81 -0.35
CA ASN A 48 -4.28 21.73 0.23
C ASN A 48 -3.89 20.68 -0.81
N ARG A 49 -4.79 20.34 -1.74
CA ARG A 49 -4.49 19.41 -2.84
C ARG A 49 -3.50 20.00 -3.83
N GLU A 50 -3.64 21.27 -4.20
CA GLU A 50 -2.73 21.97 -5.12
C GLU A 50 -1.31 22.07 -4.54
N MET A 51 -1.17 22.28 -3.23
CA MET A 51 0.13 22.28 -2.55
C MET A 51 0.85 20.92 -2.63
N VAL A 52 0.11 19.81 -2.50
CA VAL A 52 0.69 18.46 -2.48
C VAL A 52 0.85 17.84 -3.88
N ALA A 53 0.07 18.29 -4.86
CA ALA A 53 0.05 17.75 -6.21
C ALA A 53 1.44 17.63 -6.89
N PRO A 54 2.38 18.58 -6.76
CA PRO A 54 3.70 18.47 -7.38
C PRO A 54 4.53 17.29 -6.86
N ALA A 55 4.39 16.95 -5.58
CA ALA A 55 5.15 15.88 -4.94
C ALA A 55 4.63 14.48 -5.29
N ILE A 56 3.33 14.35 -5.62
CA ILE A 56 2.65 13.08 -5.92
C ILE A 56 2.23 13.01 -7.41
N GLY A 57 2.70 13.94 -8.23
CA GLY A 57 2.41 14.00 -9.65
C GLY A 57 3.10 12.89 -10.44
N SER A 58 2.65 12.64 -11.67
CA SER A 58 3.20 11.60 -12.56
C SER A 58 4.72 11.70 -12.73
N HIS A 59 5.27 12.91 -12.84
CA HIS A 59 6.71 13.11 -12.97
C HIS A 59 7.49 12.72 -11.70
N ALA A 60 6.98 13.06 -10.52
CA ALA A 60 7.59 12.66 -9.25
C ALA A 60 7.46 11.15 -9.00
N ASN A 61 6.31 10.56 -9.38
CA ASN A 61 6.06 9.13 -9.26
C ASN A 61 7.01 8.28 -10.10
N ILE A 62 7.48 8.76 -11.26
CA ILE A 62 8.51 8.06 -12.05
C ILE A 62 9.82 7.94 -11.27
N LYS A 63 10.28 9.04 -10.64
CA LYS A 63 11.50 9.01 -9.83
C LYS A 63 11.33 8.13 -8.59
N MET A 64 10.17 8.18 -7.95
CA MET A 64 9.83 7.30 -6.84
C MET A 64 9.86 5.84 -7.27
N TRP A 65 9.25 5.50 -8.41
CA TRP A 65 9.26 4.16 -8.97
C TRP A 65 10.67 3.65 -9.27
N GLN A 66 11.55 4.50 -9.79
CA GLN A 66 12.95 4.14 -10.01
C GLN A 66 13.71 3.90 -8.71
N ALA A 67 13.37 4.63 -7.64
CA ALA A 67 13.99 4.47 -6.33
C ALA A 67 13.45 3.25 -5.55
N SER A 68 12.18 2.87 -5.76
CA SER A 68 11.51 1.79 -5.00
C SER A 68 12.25 0.45 -5.00
N PRO A 69 12.80 -0.07 -6.13
CA PRO A 69 13.57 -1.31 -6.13
C PRO A 69 14.84 -1.25 -5.27
N PHE A 70 15.52 -0.09 -5.23
CA PHE A 70 16.74 0.06 -4.43
C PHE A 70 16.43 0.06 -2.93
N GLU A 71 15.37 0.75 -2.51
CA GLU A 71 14.93 0.72 -1.11
C GLU A 71 14.41 -0.67 -0.73
N MET A 72 13.68 -1.33 -1.63
CA MET A 72 13.27 -2.72 -1.46
C MET A 72 14.48 -3.65 -1.30
N LYS A 73 15.54 -3.48 -2.10
CA LYS A 73 16.78 -4.23 -1.97
C LYS A 73 17.41 -4.06 -0.59
N LYS A 74 17.53 -2.82 -0.10
CA LYS A 74 18.08 -2.55 1.24
C LYS A 74 17.25 -3.25 2.32
N PHE A 75 15.93 -3.19 2.21
CA PHE A 75 15.04 -3.87 3.13
C PHE A 75 15.20 -5.39 3.05
N THR A 76 15.31 -5.97 1.85
CA THR A 76 15.55 -7.41 1.69
C THR A 76 16.93 -7.85 2.15
N ASP A 77 17.96 -7.01 1.99
CA ASP A 77 19.31 -7.28 2.50
C ASP A 77 19.33 -7.26 4.04
N LEU A 78 18.55 -6.36 4.66
CA LEU A 78 18.31 -6.39 6.11
C LEU A 78 17.53 -7.64 6.52
N LEU A 79 16.50 -8.02 5.76
CA LEU A 79 15.71 -9.21 6.05
C LEU A 79 16.45 -10.51 5.76
N SER A 80 17.47 -10.53 4.91
CA SER A 80 18.32 -11.72 4.68
C SER A 80 19.38 -11.92 5.76
N PHE A 81 19.66 -10.86 6.54
CA PHE A 81 20.39 -10.99 7.81
C PHE A 81 19.54 -11.71 8.87
N PHE A 82 18.22 -11.57 8.79
CA PHE A 82 17.29 -12.45 9.48
C PHE A 82 17.08 -13.70 8.62
N ASP A 83 16.87 -14.86 9.23
CA ASP A 83 16.63 -16.06 8.44
C ASP A 83 15.30 -15.92 7.68
N ILE A 84 15.34 -15.86 6.35
CA ILE A 84 14.16 -15.69 5.49
C ILE A 84 13.19 -16.87 5.67
N GLU A 85 13.70 -18.08 5.96
CA GLU A 85 12.83 -19.23 6.29
C GLU A 85 12.07 -18.96 7.59
N LEU A 86 12.74 -18.41 8.61
CA LEU A 86 12.13 -18.09 9.90
C LEU A 86 11.12 -16.93 9.80
N THR A 87 11.40 -15.95 8.94
CA THR A 87 10.48 -14.85 8.65
C THR A 87 9.23 -15.33 7.90
N PHE A 88 9.39 -16.25 6.95
CA PHE A 88 8.28 -16.85 6.20
C PHE A 88 7.43 -17.80 7.07
N GLU A 89 8.07 -18.58 7.96
CA GLU A 89 7.37 -19.41 8.94
C GLU A 89 6.60 -18.58 9.95
N TYR A 90 7.18 -17.51 10.49
CA TYR A 90 6.48 -16.58 11.39
C TYR A 90 5.27 -15.92 10.69
N PHE A 91 5.41 -15.57 9.41
CA PHE A 91 4.31 -14.97 8.63
C PHE A 91 3.18 -15.97 8.33
N LYS A 92 3.53 -17.26 8.20
CA LYS A 92 2.53 -18.33 8.13
C LYS A 92 1.84 -18.49 9.48
N GLU A 93 2.57 -18.69 10.56
CA GLU A 93 2.00 -18.97 11.89
C GLU A 93 1.06 -17.86 12.40
N GLY A 94 1.31 -16.59 12.03
CA GLY A 94 0.47 -15.45 12.43
C GLY A 94 -0.87 -15.27 11.69
N SER A 95 -1.25 -16.16 10.76
CA SER A 95 -2.46 -15.99 9.94
C SER A 95 -3.32 -17.26 9.92
N THR A 96 -4.61 -17.12 10.18
CA THR A 96 -5.58 -18.23 10.17
C THR A 96 -6.31 -18.32 8.82
N GLY A 97 -6.27 -19.50 8.18
CA GLY A 97 -7.16 -19.83 7.06
C GLY A 97 -6.84 -19.13 5.73
N SER A 98 -7.86 -18.61 5.03
CA SER A 98 -7.76 -18.09 3.66
C SER A 98 -6.81 -16.88 3.51
N GLU A 99 -6.65 -16.06 4.55
CA GLU A 99 -5.68 -14.94 4.57
C GLU A 99 -4.24 -15.43 4.49
N GLN A 100 -3.95 -16.65 4.95
CA GLN A 100 -2.63 -17.25 4.94
C GLN A 100 -2.21 -17.57 3.49
N VAL A 101 -3.15 -17.99 2.64
CA VAL A 101 -2.94 -18.32 1.23
C VAL A 101 -2.72 -17.08 0.38
N GLU A 102 -3.52 -16.02 0.58
CA GLU A 102 -3.35 -14.75 -0.14
C GLU A 102 -2.05 -14.04 0.26
N ARG A 103 -1.73 -13.97 1.55
CA ARG A 103 -0.48 -13.35 2.02
C ARG A 103 0.76 -14.12 1.56
N ALA A 104 0.72 -15.45 1.60
CA ALA A 104 1.81 -16.27 1.06
C ALA A 104 1.95 -16.09 -0.46
N GLY A 105 0.83 -15.98 -1.20
CA GLY A 105 0.82 -15.72 -2.64
C GLY A 105 1.43 -14.36 -3.00
N PHE A 106 1.09 -13.31 -2.25
CA PHE A 106 1.65 -11.97 -2.42
C PHE A 106 3.16 -11.94 -2.15
N VAL A 107 3.62 -12.53 -1.05
CA VAL A 107 5.05 -12.62 -0.71
C VAL A 107 5.82 -13.43 -1.76
N ALA A 108 5.26 -14.54 -2.24
CA ALA A 108 5.85 -15.34 -3.31
C ALA A 108 5.95 -14.55 -4.63
N ALA A 109 4.90 -13.81 -5.01
CA ALA A 109 4.90 -12.98 -6.22
C ALA A 109 5.92 -11.83 -6.14
N MET A 110 6.02 -11.20 -4.97
CA MET A 110 7.00 -10.14 -4.69
C MET A 110 8.43 -10.68 -4.80
N LEU A 111 8.75 -11.78 -4.12
CA LEU A 111 10.07 -12.41 -4.16
C LEU A 111 10.42 -12.91 -5.58
N THR A 112 9.45 -13.47 -6.32
CA THR A 112 9.66 -13.86 -7.73
C THR A 112 9.94 -12.65 -8.62
N THR A 113 9.32 -11.51 -8.34
CA THR A 113 9.56 -10.26 -9.11
C THR A 113 10.96 -9.72 -8.82
N ILE A 114 11.40 -9.79 -7.56
CA ILE A 114 12.75 -9.41 -7.12
C ILE A 114 13.82 -10.34 -7.74
N ASP A 115 13.56 -11.65 -7.82
CA ASP A 115 14.41 -12.65 -8.52
C ASP A 115 14.54 -12.29 -10.01
N LYS A 116 13.41 -12.03 -10.69
CA LYS A 116 13.38 -11.65 -12.11
C LYS A 116 14.08 -10.32 -12.41
N MET A 117 14.13 -9.42 -11.43
CA MET A 117 14.86 -8.15 -11.54
C MET A 117 16.36 -8.31 -11.24
N GLY A 118 16.84 -9.50 -10.85
CA GLY A 118 18.25 -9.75 -10.53
C GLY A 118 18.73 -8.99 -9.29
N ILE A 119 17.82 -8.65 -8.38
CA ILE A 119 18.10 -7.81 -7.21
C ILE A 119 18.72 -8.64 -6.06
N ILE A 120 18.42 -9.94 -5.99
CA ILE A 120 18.93 -10.86 -4.98
C ILE A 120 19.48 -12.10 -5.69
N ASP A 121 20.72 -12.47 -5.37
CA ASP A 121 21.41 -13.57 -6.06
C ASP A 121 20.96 -14.96 -5.60
N ASN A 122 20.16 -15.09 -4.54
CA ASN A 122 19.94 -16.38 -3.88
C ASN A 122 18.58 -16.50 -3.17
N ILE A 123 17.48 -16.56 -3.93
CA ILE A 123 16.18 -16.94 -3.37
C ILE A 123 16.07 -18.48 -3.31
N PRO A 124 15.81 -19.08 -2.14
CA PRO A 124 15.67 -20.52 -1.96
C PRO A 124 14.63 -21.13 -2.91
N SER A 125 14.95 -22.28 -3.49
CA SER A 125 14.09 -22.99 -4.46
C SER A 125 12.71 -23.36 -3.92
N LYS A 126 12.55 -23.47 -2.60
CA LYS A 126 11.25 -23.72 -1.94
C LYS A 126 10.26 -22.55 -2.03
N ILE A 127 10.77 -21.32 -2.20
CA ILE A 127 9.97 -20.08 -2.26
C ILE A 127 9.65 -19.71 -3.72
N ARG A 128 10.48 -20.18 -4.67
CA ARG A 128 10.24 -20.03 -6.10
C ARG A 128 9.01 -20.85 -6.47
N GLY A 129 7.85 -20.20 -6.55
CA GLY A 129 6.59 -20.85 -6.92
C GLY A 129 6.77 -21.64 -8.21
N LYS A 130 6.30 -22.90 -8.23
CA LYS A 130 6.33 -23.76 -9.43
C LYS A 130 5.58 -23.07 -10.55
N SER A 131 6.30 -22.44 -11.49
CA SER A 131 5.74 -22.03 -12.77
C SER A 131 5.52 -23.29 -13.60
N SER A 132 4.29 -23.81 -13.56
CA SER A 132 3.77 -24.75 -14.56
C SER A 132 2.94 -23.96 -15.56
#